data_AF-A0A3N5S2F2-F1
#
_entry.id   AF-A0A3N5S2F2-F1
#
_cell.length_a   1.000
_cell.length_b   1.000
_cell.length_c   1.000
_cell.angle_alpha   90.00
_cell.angle_beta   90.00
_cell.angle_gamma   90.00
#
_symmetry.space_group_name_H-M   'P 1'
#
loop_
_entity.id
_entity.type
_entity.pdbx_description
1 polymer ?
#
loop_
_entity_poly.entity_id
_entity_poly.type
_entity_poly.pdbx_seq_one_letter_code
_entity_poly.pdbx_strand_id
1 'polypeptide(L)'
;MGKGITMNLDLDSIPGSDSQRIHNLIAEADFFEVPTLNDLRASPDEYQYTITVVAGNSLHTVHVTDTAMPEPLRPLVEELTELAETAA
;
A
#
# COMPACT_ATOMS: atom_id res chain seq x y z
N MET A 1 19.12 4.24 11.90
CA MET A 1 19.03 3.91 10.46
C MET A 1 17.63 3.37 10.24
N GLY A 2 16.68 4.17 9.73
CA GLY A 2 15.33 3.68 9.47
C GLY A 2 15.35 2.66 8.33
N LYS A 3 14.76 1.48 8.52
CA LYS A 3 14.67 0.44 7.49
C LYS A 3 13.53 0.82 6.53
N GLY A 4 13.87 1.52 5.45
CA GLY A 4 12.94 1.72 4.33
C GLY A 4 12.86 0.43 3.52
N ILE A 5 11.67 -0.16 3.43
CA ILE A 5 11.40 -1.26 2.50
C ILE A 5 10.73 -0.66 1.28
N THR A 6 11.24 -0.96 0.10
CA THR A 6 10.60 -0.61 -1.16
C THR A 6 10.43 -1.89 -1.95
N MET A 7 9.18 -2.27 -2.17
CA MET A 7 8.81 -3.45 -2.94
C MET A 7 8.00 -2.99 -4.15
N ASN A 8 8.37 -3.48 -5.33
CA ASN A 8 7.56 -3.31 -6.53
C ASN A 8 6.91 -4.66 -6.83
N LEU A 9 5.61 -4.76 -6.56
CA LEU A 9 4.85 -5.98 -6.76
C LEU A 9 4.06 -5.87 -8.06
N ASP A 10 4.30 -6.81 -8.96
CA ASP A 10 3.50 -6.95 -10.17
C ASP A 10 2.45 -8.05 -9.94
N LEU A 11 1.18 -7.65 -9.96
CA LEU A 11 0.05 -8.55 -9.70
C LEU A 11 -0.11 -9.60 -10.81
N ASP A 12 0.35 -9.32 -12.03
CA ASP A 12 0.38 -10.29 -13.13
C ASP A 12 1.49 -11.35 -12.95
N SER A 13 2.48 -11.06 -12.10
CA SER A 13 3.63 -11.93 -11.84
C SER A 13 3.48 -12.85 -10.60
N ILE A 14 2.43 -12.66 -9.78
CA ILE A 14 2.17 -13.47 -8.59
C ILE A 14 1.06 -14.52 -8.81
N PRO A 15 0.95 -15.55 -7.96
CA PRO A 15 -0.11 -16.55 -8.08
C PRO A 15 -1.49 -15.89 -8.07
N GLY A 16 -2.40 -16.39 -8.91
CA GLY A 16 -3.75 -15.81 -9.09
C GLY A 16 -4.58 -15.69 -7.80
N SER A 17 -4.28 -16.52 -6.79
CA SER A 17 -4.92 -16.45 -5.48
C SER A 17 -4.52 -15.18 -4.71
N ASP A 18 -3.24 -14.81 -4.74
CA ASP A 18 -2.69 -13.67 -4.01
C ASP A 18 -3.03 -12.37 -4.75
N SER A 19 -2.95 -12.36 -6.09
CA SER A 19 -3.35 -11.20 -6.88
C SER A 19 -4.83 -10.88 -6.73
N GLN A 20 -5.70 -11.89 -6.73
CA GLN A 20 -7.13 -11.68 -6.51
C GLN A 20 -7.41 -11.10 -5.12
N ARG A 21 -6.69 -11.54 -4.09
CA ARG A 21 -6.83 -10.99 -2.74
C ARG A 21 -6.44 -9.51 -2.70
N ILE A 22 -5.28 -9.15 -3.25
CA ILE A 22 -4.84 -7.75 -3.29
C ILE A 22 -5.82 -6.89 -4.10
N HIS A 23 -6.31 -7.39 -5.23
CA HIS A 23 -7.34 -6.70 -6.01
C HIS A 23 -8.60 -6.42 -5.19
N ASN A 24 -9.07 -7.40 -4.42
CA ASN A 24 -10.23 -7.22 -3.55
C ASN A 24 -9.96 -6.18 -2.47
N LEU A 25 -8.79 -6.22 -1.82
CA LEU A 25 -8.42 -5.23 -0.79
C LEU A 25 -8.30 -3.82 -1.35
N ILE A 26 -7.74 -3.64 -2.54
CA ILE A 26 -7.69 -2.32 -3.22
C ILE A 26 -9.09 -1.79 -3.50
N ALA A 27 -10.02 -2.67 -3.91
CA ALA A 27 -11.41 -2.32 -4.18
C ALA A 27 -12.19 -2.02 -2.89
N GLU A 28 -12.05 -2.84 -1.85
CA GLU A 28 -12.67 -2.63 -0.54
C GLU A 28 -12.14 -1.38 0.17
N ALA A 29 -10.88 -1.02 -0.10
CA ALA A 29 -10.25 0.18 0.43
C ALA A 29 -10.65 1.46 -0.29
N ASP A 30 -11.42 1.36 -1.39
CA ASP A 30 -11.68 2.46 -2.32
C ASP A 30 -10.40 3.26 -2.61
N PHE A 31 -9.29 2.55 -2.87
CA PHE A 31 -7.94 3.15 -2.91
C PHE A 31 -7.85 4.36 -3.85
N PHE A 32 -8.58 4.31 -4.97
CA PHE A 32 -8.64 5.38 -5.95
C PHE A 32 -9.48 6.59 -5.52
N GLU A 33 -10.40 6.42 -4.55
CA GLU A 33 -11.13 7.53 -3.93
C GLU A 33 -10.35 8.15 -2.77
N VAL A 34 -9.36 7.44 -2.21
CA VAL A 34 -8.52 8.00 -1.16
C VAL A 34 -7.72 9.18 -1.70
N PRO A 35 -7.83 10.37 -1.08
CA PRO A 35 -7.12 11.54 -1.54
C PRO A 35 -5.61 11.35 -1.38
N THR A 36 -4.85 11.71 -2.40
CA THR A 36 -3.39 11.77 -2.32
C THR A 36 -2.99 12.89 -1.34
N LEU A 37 -2.64 12.50 -0.13
CA LEU A 37 -2.09 13.43 0.86
C LEU A 37 -0.60 13.65 0.55
N ASN A 38 -0.26 14.85 0.09
CA ASN A 38 1.13 15.25 -0.17
C ASN A 38 1.84 15.82 1.08
N ASP A 39 1.08 16.22 2.10
CA ASP A 39 1.58 16.88 3.31
C ASP A 39 1.25 16.05 4.55
N LEU A 40 1.84 14.85 4.63
CA LEU A 40 1.82 14.10 5.87
C LEU A 40 2.88 14.63 6.81
N ARG A 41 2.44 15.27 7.90
CA ARG A 41 3.30 15.54 9.05
C ARG A 41 3.50 14.23 9.81
N ALA A 42 4.47 13.44 9.38
CA ALA A 42 4.88 12.24 10.11
C ALA A 42 5.66 12.64 11.37
N SER A 43 5.31 12.03 12.49
CA SER A 43 6.11 12.10 13.71
C SER A 43 7.40 11.30 13.55
N PRO A 44 8.49 11.63 14.27
CA PRO A 44 9.79 10.95 14.11
C PRO A 44 9.76 9.43 14.34
N ASP A 45 8.80 8.94 15.14
CA ASP A 45 8.62 7.52 15.47
C ASP A 45 7.51 6.84 14.65
N GLU A 46 6.87 7.53 13.71
CA GLU A 46 5.79 6.95 12.90
C GLU A 46 6.31 6.26 11.65
N TYR A 47 5.67 5.14 11.30
CA TYR A 47 5.84 4.52 10.00
C TYR A 47 5.11 5.32 8.93
N GLN A 48 5.82 5.57 7.83
CA GLN A 48 5.27 6.19 6.63
C GLN A 48 5.22 5.16 5.51
N TYR A 49 4.05 5.01 4.92
CA TYR A 49 3.80 4.11 3.81
C TYR A 49 3.55 4.93 2.54
N THR A 50 4.22 4.55 1.46
CA THR A 50 4.00 5.10 0.12
C THR A 50 3.51 3.98 -0.75
N ILE A 51 2.24 4.04 -1.13
CA ILE A 51 1.57 3.00 -1.91
C ILE A 51 1.30 3.58 -3.29
N THR A 52 1.80 2.93 -4.33
CA THR A 52 1.51 3.30 -5.71
C THR A 52 0.84 2.13 -6.41
N VAL A 53 -0.39 2.34 -6.86
CA VAL A 53 -1.15 1.35 -7.62
C VAL A 53 -1.20 1.79 -9.07
N VAL A 54 -0.79 0.88 -9.97
CA VAL A 54 -0.85 1.08 -11.41
C VAL A 54 -1.91 0.13 -11.97
N ALA A 55 -3.02 0.68 -12.46
CA ALA A 55 -4.11 -0.05 -13.09
C ALA A 55 -4.22 0.37 -14.56
N GLY A 56 -3.54 -0.35 -15.45
CA GLY A 56 -3.49 -0.03 -16.88
C GLY A 56 -2.84 1.34 -17.14
N ASN A 57 -3.64 2.33 -17.55
CA ASN A 57 -3.20 3.71 -17.77
C ASN A 57 -3.37 4.64 -16.55
N SER A 58 -3.96 4.15 -15.47
CA SER A 58 -4.18 4.92 -14.24
C SER A 58 -3.07 4.63 -13.24
N LEU A 59 -2.41 5.67 -12.76
CA LEU A 59 -1.45 5.61 -11.67
C LEU A 59 -2.00 6.43 -10.51
N HIS A 60 -2.19 5.79 -9.35
CA HIS A 60 -2.63 6.47 -8.13
C HIS A 60 -1.59 6.23 -7.04
N THR A 61 -1.07 7.31 -6.49
CA THR A 61 -0.11 7.27 -5.37
C THR A 61 -0.80 7.85 -4.15
N VAL A 62 -0.75 7.10 -3.06
CA VAL A 62 -1.28 7.50 -1.76
C VAL A 62 -0.15 7.39 -0.75
N HIS A 63 0.03 8.46 0.02
CA HIS A 63 0.88 8.44 1.20
C HIS A 63 -0.03 8.34 2.42
N VAL A 64 0.30 7.46 3.36
CA VAL A 64 -0.36 7.35 4.67
C VAL A 64 0.69 7.09 5.75
N THR A 65 0.39 7.50 6.99
CA THR A 65 1.15 7.09 8.18
C THR A 65 0.32 6.10 8.99
N ASP A 66 0.95 5.38 9.92
CA ASP A 66 0.26 4.43 10.81
C ASP A 66 -0.95 5.05 11.55
N THR A 67 -0.83 6.32 11.95
CA THR A 67 -1.88 7.06 12.67
C THR A 67 -2.90 7.75 11.77
N ALA A 68 -2.50 8.17 10.57
CA ALA A 68 -3.37 8.82 9.60
C ALA A 68 -3.98 7.84 8.58
N MET A 69 -3.74 6.53 8.76
CA MET A 69 -4.25 5.50 7.86
C MET A 69 -5.75 5.32 8.04
N PRO A 70 -6.54 5.40 6.95
CA PRO A 70 -7.92 4.96 6.96
C PRO A 70 -8.00 3.48 7.37
N GLU A 71 -8.94 3.14 8.25
CA GLU A 71 -9.27 1.75 8.62
C GLU A 71 -9.34 0.79 7.42
N PRO A 72 -9.96 1.13 6.28
CA PRO A 72 -10.05 0.18 5.16
C PRO A 72 -8.72 0.01 4.39
N LEU A 73 -7.73 0.89 4.59
CA LEU A 73 -6.38 0.73 4.01
C LEU A 73 -5.44 -0.13 4.87
N ARG A 74 -5.72 -0.30 6.17
CA ARG A 74 -4.91 -1.16 7.05
C ARG A 74 -4.69 -2.57 6.51
N PRO A 75 -5.75 -3.34 6.16
CA PRO A 75 -5.55 -4.72 5.72
C PRO A 75 -4.73 -4.80 4.41
N LEU A 76 -4.85 -3.80 3.53
CA LEU A 76 -4.02 -3.72 2.33
C LEU A 76 -2.55 -3.52 2.68
N VAL A 77 -2.23 -2.61 3.61
CA VAL A 77 -0.85 -2.35 4.01
C VAL A 77 -0.24 -3.52 4.76
N GLU A 78 -1.00 -4.18 5.63
CA GLU A 78 -0.55 -5.37 6.36
C GLU A 78 -0.17 -6.48 5.38
N GLU A 79 -1.05 -6.83 4.43
CA GLU A 79 -0.76 -7.88 3.44
C GLU A 79 0.43 -7.52 2.54
N LEU A 80 0.56 -6.25 2.12
CA LEU A 80 1.74 -5.80 1.35
C LEU A 80 3.03 -5.88 2.18
N THR A 81 2.96 -5.63 3.48
CA THR A 81 4.10 -5.73 4.39
C THR A 81 4.52 -7.18 4.59
N GLU A 82 3.57 -8.09 4.82
CA GLU A 82 3.82 -9.53 4.93
C GLU A 82 4.45 -10.11 3.65
N LEU A 83 3.95 -9.69 2.48
CA LEU A 83 4.53 -10.07 1.20
C LEU A 83 5.96 -9.54 1.03
N ALA A 84 6.22 -8.30 1.46
CA ALA A 84 7.55 -7.71 1.41
C ALA A 84 8.54 -8.40 2.36
N GLU A 85 8.08 -8.83 3.54
CA GLU A 85 8.90 -9.61 4.48
C GLU A 85 9.19 -11.02 3.97
N THR A 86 8.21 -11.67 3.33
CA THR A 86 8.39 -13.00 2.75
C THR A 86 9.30 -12.99 1.52
N ALA A 87 9.35 -11.88 0.79
CA ALA A 87 10.20 -11.69 -0.38
C ALA A 87 11.63 -11.23 -0.06
N ALA A 88 11.96 -10.91 1.20
CA ALA A 88 13.27 -10.41 1.66
C ALA A 88 14.21 -11.54 2.12
#